data_AF-A0A0R1TUK6-F1
#
_entry.id   AF-A0A0R1TUK6-F1
#
_cell.length_a   1.000
_cell.length_b   1.000
_cell.length_c   1.000
_cell.angle_alpha   90.00
_cell.angle_beta   90.00
_cell.angle_gamma   90.00
#
_symmetry.space_group_name_H-M   'P 1'
#
loop_
_entity.id
_entity.type
_entity.pdbx_description
1 polymer ?
#
loop_
_entity_poly.entity_id
_entity_poly.type
_entity_poly.pdbx_seq_one_letter_code
_entity_poly.pdbx_strand_id
1 'polypeptide(L)'
;MNFARKSIQSLLSENSNFAVPAYQRGYAWDNNEWDDFWADLQEVVASKEDDHFLGQVVVNTLDGKAYIVDGQQRVTTVIIMLAVLRDRFAQMTDNAKASVRADDLQSDFIQHGNQYVFTQSEQYAEFFRRLIQVPGNFDEVQGQAKLDSEKNFVKAYKYFDNCISNDYKDRPTEVSRLQYLERQKKMLLEHEFVMLISTSDESSAFIIFETLNARGRDLNSSDLLKNHLFRKAQGDNDIKHHWDQMMDPLGYNSSLATKFIRSYWNATEQFTTEKKLYRALSHKIQTANDARDFVKKLADLSDFYVSMVDPKRESIFTDDTLLKNLYVLNLLGAKTFYPLILVMVDSGKFTEQDIAIVTYKVISFTVRNFTIGGLVANKYEKAFSTIANNLYRGEINTIEEINQAISDQMTSDTQFSDDIRTASITTERAAKYILSELAYPDEVENIDLNDVKVQQLNNNVEDSDRIGNKFLFTKNEERTVRKNSKIRAGIVANSKLQETRPLADLVDTISSEQIDDRQNAWAQVAVNVWSKNQS
;
A
#
# COMPACT_ATOMS: atom_id res chain seq x y z
N MET A 1 -9.86 24.08 6.70
CA MET A 1 -10.25 23.33 5.48
C MET A 1 -11.50 23.99 4.93
N ASN A 2 -11.49 24.33 3.65
CA ASN A 2 -12.59 25.05 2.99
C ASN A 2 -13.03 24.24 1.76
N PHE A 3 -14.34 24.06 1.62
CA PHE A 3 -14.97 23.33 0.53
C PHE A 3 -15.84 24.31 -0.25
N ALA A 4 -15.59 24.44 -1.54
CA ALA A 4 -16.33 25.38 -2.38
C ALA A 4 -16.65 24.75 -3.73
N ARG A 5 -17.89 24.95 -4.19
CA ARG A 5 -18.24 24.78 -5.60
C ARG A 5 -17.65 25.96 -6.38
N LYS A 6 -16.84 25.68 -7.40
CA LYS A 6 -16.19 26.71 -8.23
C LYS A 6 -16.42 26.39 -9.70
N SER A 7 -17.03 27.31 -10.45
CA SER A 7 -16.94 27.28 -11.91
C SER A 7 -15.49 27.42 -12.35
N ILE A 8 -15.14 26.97 -13.55
CA ILE A 8 -13.77 27.15 -14.07
C ILE A 8 -13.36 28.63 -14.06
N GLN A 9 -14.29 29.54 -14.39
CA GLN A 9 -14.05 30.97 -14.30
C GLN A 9 -13.62 31.38 -12.89
N SER A 10 -14.41 31.05 -11.87
CA SER A 10 -14.10 31.41 -10.48
C SER A 10 -12.86 30.70 -9.94
N LEU A 11 -12.59 29.47 -10.40
CA LEU A 11 -11.42 28.71 -10.00
C LEU A 11 -10.14 29.43 -10.45
N LEU A 12 -10.08 29.85 -11.71
CA LEU A 12 -8.89 30.42 -12.34
C LEU A 12 -8.74 31.93 -12.09
N SER A 13 -9.83 32.68 -11.95
CA SER A 13 -9.76 34.13 -11.72
C SER A 13 -9.47 34.50 -10.26
N GLU A 14 -9.96 33.72 -9.30
CA GLU A 14 -9.76 33.97 -7.86
C GLU A 14 -8.45 33.39 -7.33
N ASN A 15 -7.79 32.50 -8.07
CA ASN A 15 -6.52 31.88 -7.69
C ASN A 15 -5.48 32.09 -8.79
N SER A 16 -4.48 32.92 -8.54
CA SER A 16 -3.50 33.32 -9.56
C SER A 16 -2.20 32.51 -9.55
N ASN A 17 -2.10 31.42 -8.75
CA ASN A 17 -0.83 30.72 -8.54
C ASN A 17 -0.98 29.23 -8.21
N PHE A 18 -1.73 28.48 -9.02
CA PHE A 18 -1.77 27.02 -8.92
C PHE A 18 -0.44 26.41 -9.37
N ALA A 19 0.02 25.37 -8.69
CA ALA A 19 1.17 24.59 -9.13
C ALA A 19 1.02 23.10 -8.90
N VAL A 20 1.59 22.32 -9.80
CA VAL A 20 1.75 20.88 -9.65
C VAL A 20 3.04 20.60 -8.87
N PRO A 21 2.97 19.91 -7.71
CA PRO A 21 4.17 19.51 -6.97
C PRO A 21 5.07 18.56 -7.75
N ALA A 22 6.37 18.56 -7.47
CA ALA A 22 7.36 17.71 -8.15
C ALA A 22 7.10 16.20 -8.01
N TYR A 23 6.40 15.77 -6.95
CA TYR A 23 6.10 14.36 -6.69
C TYR A 23 4.89 13.83 -7.47
N GLN A 24 4.10 14.70 -8.10
CA GLN A 24 2.97 14.28 -8.92
C GLN A 24 3.46 13.73 -10.25
N ARG A 25 2.76 12.71 -10.77
CA ARG A 25 3.02 12.22 -12.13
C ARG A 25 2.74 13.31 -13.16
N GLY A 26 3.47 13.31 -14.27
CA GLY A 26 3.21 14.20 -15.39
C GLY A 26 1.83 13.99 -16.03
N TYR A 27 1.48 14.83 -17.01
CA TYR A 27 0.23 14.71 -17.74
C TYR A 27 0.15 13.39 -18.52
N ALA A 28 -0.95 12.67 -18.34
CA ALA A 28 -1.09 11.27 -18.74
C ALA A 28 -2.46 10.94 -19.36
N TRP A 29 -3.41 11.89 -19.40
CA TRP A 29 -4.63 11.71 -20.19
C TRP A 29 -4.28 11.49 -21.65
N ASP A 30 -5.05 10.61 -22.29
CA ASP A 30 -4.96 10.27 -23.70
C ASP A 30 -6.32 10.46 -24.39
N ASN A 31 -6.46 9.93 -25.61
CA ASN A 31 -7.66 10.12 -26.42
C ASN A 31 -8.95 9.78 -25.67
N ASN A 32 -8.98 8.75 -24.82
CA ASN A 32 -10.21 8.37 -24.14
C ASN A 32 -10.68 9.46 -23.18
N GLU A 33 -9.79 9.98 -22.33
CA GLU A 33 -10.18 11.06 -21.41
C GLU A 33 -10.43 12.39 -22.12
N TRP A 34 -9.81 12.64 -23.27
CA TRP A 34 -10.09 13.82 -24.09
C TRP A 34 -11.44 13.72 -24.81
N ASP A 35 -11.80 12.52 -25.28
CA ASP A 35 -13.11 12.21 -25.88
C ASP A 35 -14.21 12.45 -24.84
N ASP A 36 -14.06 11.91 -23.63
CA ASP A 36 -14.99 12.10 -22.51
C ASP A 36 -15.14 13.58 -22.15
N PHE A 37 -14.01 14.29 -21.91
CA PHE A 37 -14.02 15.72 -21.59
C PHE A 37 -14.71 16.56 -22.68
N TRP A 38 -14.46 16.24 -23.95
CA TRP A 38 -15.06 16.95 -25.07
C TRP A 38 -16.56 16.66 -25.18
N ALA A 39 -16.97 15.40 -25.01
CA ALA A 39 -18.36 14.99 -25.05
C ALA A 39 -19.18 15.67 -23.95
N ASP A 40 -18.68 15.69 -22.71
CA ASP A 40 -19.30 16.37 -21.57
C ASP A 40 -19.49 17.87 -21.87
N LEU A 41 -18.45 18.55 -22.39
CA LEU A 41 -18.55 19.95 -22.78
C LEU A 41 -19.59 20.17 -23.90
N GLN A 42 -19.65 19.27 -24.90
CA GLN A 42 -20.64 19.40 -25.97
C GLN A 42 -22.07 19.15 -25.47
N GLU A 43 -22.26 18.32 -24.44
CA GLU A 43 -23.56 18.12 -23.79
C GLU A 43 -24.02 19.41 -23.12
N VAL A 44 -23.16 20.08 -22.35
CA VAL A 44 -23.44 21.39 -21.74
C VAL A 44 -23.73 22.45 -22.81
N VAL A 45 -22.93 22.46 -23.87
CA VAL A 45 -23.16 23.35 -25.00
C VAL A 45 -24.53 23.10 -25.60
N ALA A 46 -25.00 21.86 -25.74
CA ALA A 46 -26.31 21.53 -26.30
C ALA A 46 -27.47 21.86 -25.35
N SER A 47 -27.35 21.59 -24.05
CA SER A 47 -28.41 21.68 -23.03
C SER A 47 -28.74 23.12 -22.59
N LYS A 48 -27.88 24.10 -22.94
CA LYS A 48 -28.03 25.56 -22.75
C LYS A 48 -28.02 26.06 -21.29
N GLU A 49 -28.34 25.28 -20.26
CA GLU A 49 -28.38 25.75 -18.86
C GLU A 49 -28.02 24.70 -17.78
N ASP A 50 -27.58 23.48 -18.13
CA ASP A 50 -27.16 22.49 -17.13
C ASP A 50 -25.67 22.63 -16.82
N ASP A 51 -25.34 22.75 -15.53
CA ASP A 51 -23.96 22.76 -15.06
C ASP A 51 -23.38 21.33 -15.04
N HIS A 52 -22.17 21.16 -15.57
CA HIS A 52 -21.47 19.88 -15.55
C HIS A 52 -20.41 19.81 -14.45
N PHE A 53 -20.37 18.67 -13.77
CA PHE A 53 -19.43 18.40 -12.69
C PHE A 53 -18.16 17.73 -13.22
N LEU A 54 -17.11 18.53 -13.41
CA LEU A 54 -15.83 18.06 -13.92
C LEU A 54 -15.04 17.19 -12.91
N GLY A 55 -15.43 17.23 -11.63
CA GLY A 55 -14.80 16.50 -10.55
C GLY A 55 -14.27 17.40 -9.44
N GLN A 56 -13.39 16.86 -8.60
CA GLN A 56 -12.80 17.60 -7.48
C GLN A 56 -11.39 18.11 -7.81
N VAL A 57 -10.99 19.19 -7.14
CA VAL A 57 -9.62 19.70 -7.13
C VAL A 57 -9.21 19.88 -5.68
N VAL A 58 -8.17 19.18 -5.25
CA VAL A 58 -7.66 19.27 -3.87
C VAL A 58 -6.37 20.08 -3.90
N VAL A 59 -6.33 21.14 -3.10
CA VAL A 59 -5.19 22.05 -3.05
C VAL A 59 -4.66 22.21 -1.63
N ASN A 60 -3.33 22.20 -1.54
CA ASN A 60 -2.59 22.59 -0.36
C ASN A 60 -2.06 24.02 -0.55
N THR A 61 -2.55 24.97 0.23
CA THR A 61 -2.12 26.37 0.13
C THR A 61 -0.96 26.63 1.07
N LEU A 62 0.24 26.80 0.53
CA LEU A 62 1.49 27.03 1.25
C LEU A 62 2.20 28.26 0.66
N ASP A 63 2.66 29.18 1.50
CA ASP A 63 3.44 30.37 1.10
C ASP A 63 2.83 31.18 -0.06
N GLY A 64 1.50 31.30 -0.07
CA GLY A 64 0.75 32.02 -1.13
C GLY A 64 0.66 31.28 -2.47
N LYS A 65 1.09 30.01 -2.53
CA LYS A 65 0.97 29.12 -3.68
C LYS A 65 -0.05 28.01 -3.41
N ALA A 66 -0.88 27.70 -4.39
CA ALA A 66 -1.88 26.63 -4.28
C ALA A 66 -1.37 25.36 -4.98
N TYR A 67 -0.81 24.44 -4.21
CA TYR A 67 -0.29 23.17 -4.73
C TYR A 67 -1.43 22.17 -4.97
N ILE A 68 -1.63 21.77 -6.23
CA ILE A 68 -2.67 20.81 -6.61
C ILE A 68 -2.21 19.39 -6.23
N VAL A 69 -2.87 18.82 -5.22
CA VAL A 69 -2.63 17.47 -4.72
C VAL A 69 -3.53 16.44 -5.44
N ASP A 70 -4.73 16.85 -5.85
CA ASP A 70 -5.63 16.06 -6.71
C ASP A 70 -6.27 16.92 -7.79
N GLY A 71 -6.60 16.33 -8.94
CA GLY A 71 -7.26 17.02 -10.05
C GLY A 71 -6.31 17.70 -11.04
N GLN A 72 -4.99 17.47 -10.92
CA GLN A 72 -3.98 18.07 -11.79
C GLN A 72 -4.19 17.81 -13.30
N GLN A 73 -4.67 16.62 -13.67
CA GLN A 73 -4.91 16.25 -15.08
C GLN A 73 -6.05 17.09 -15.68
N ARG A 74 -7.15 17.26 -14.91
CA ARG A 74 -8.32 18.06 -15.31
C ARG A 74 -7.95 19.53 -15.50
N VAL A 75 -7.29 20.12 -14.50
CA VAL A 75 -6.85 21.53 -14.57
C VAL A 75 -5.91 21.74 -15.75
N THR A 76 -4.99 20.81 -15.99
CA THR A 76 -4.11 20.84 -17.17
C THR A 76 -4.90 20.86 -18.47
N THR A 77 -5.87 19.95 -18.64
CA THR A 77 -6.71 19.86 -19.84
C THR A 77 -7.52 21.14 -20.07
N VAL A 78 -8.08 21.72 -19.00
CA VAL A 78 -8.80 23.00 -19.07
C VAL A 78 -7.89 24.13 -19.57
N ILE A 79 -6.66 24.23 -19.06
CA ILE A 79 -5.70 25.25 -19.53
C ILE A 79 -5.33 25.04 -21.01
N ILE A 80 -5.18 23.79 -21.45
CA ILE A 80 -4.92 23.46 -22.87
C ILE A 80 -6.13 23.88 -23.73
N MET A 81 -7.35 23.58 -23.31
CA MET A 81 -8.57 23.95 -24.04
C MET A 81 -8.73 25.49 -24.13
N LEU A 82 -8.43 26.23 -23.07
CA LEU A 82 -8.42 27.69 -23.09
C LEU A 82 -7.38 28.25 -24.05
N ALA A 83 -6.20 27.65 -24.14
CA ALA A 83 -5.18 28.03 -25.11
C ALA A 83 -5.64 27.79 -26.56
N VAL A 84 -6.30 26.66 -26.84
CA VAL A 84 -6.89 26.40 -28.16
C VAL A 84 -7.95 27.45 -28.51
N LEU A 85 -8.85 27.79 -27.58
CA LEU A 85 -9.86 28.83 -27.81
C LEU A 85 -9.21 30.20 -28.06
N ARG A 86 -8.20 30.59 -27.27
CA ARG A 86 -7.43 31.82 -27.46
C ARG A 86 -6.84 31.88 -28.86
N ASP A 87 -6.14 30.83 -29.28
CA ASP A 87 -5.45 30.80 -30.56
C ASP A 87 -6.46 30.79 -31.73
N ARG A 88 -7.62 30.15 -31.57
CA ARG A 88 -8.73 30.19 -32.55
C ARG A 88 -9.36 31.57 -32.68
N PHE A 89 -9.57 32.30 -31.59
CA PHE A 89 -10.01 33.69 -31.64
C PHE A 89 -8.96 34.58 -32.34
N ALA A 90 -7.67 34.39 -32.02
CA ALA A 90 -6.58 35.16 -32.63
C ALA A 90 -6.42 34.92 -34.14
N GLN A 91 -6.76 33.73 -34.64
CA GLN A 91 -6.74 33.40 -36.06
C GLN A 91 -7.84 34.10 -36.88
N MET A 92 -8.85 34.70 -36.24
CA MET A 92 -9.90 35.48 -36.90
C MET A 92 -9.46 36.93 -37.13
N THR A 93 -8.44 37.11 -37.98
CA THR A 93 -7.69 38.38 -38.14
C THR A 93 -8.53 39.57 -38.59
N ASP A 94 -9.64 39.34 -39.27
CA ASP A 94 -10.53 40.40 -39.78
C ASP A 94 -11.62 40.81 -38.77
N ASN A 95 -11.61 40.25 -37.55
CA ASN A 95 -12.61 40.51 -36.51
C ASN A 95 -12.00 41.09 -35.24
N ALA A 96 -12.14 42.40 -35.06
CA ALA A 96 -11.67 43.11 -33.87
C ALA A 96 -12.24 42.56 -32.55
N LYS A 97 -13.47 42.01 -32.55
CA LYS A 97 -14.03 41.38 -31.34
C LYS A 97 -13.30 40.09 -31.00
N ALA A 98 -12.93 39.29 -32.00
CA ALA A 98 -12.20 38.05 -31.78
C ALA A 98 -10.83 38.32 -31.14
N SER A 99 -10.09 39.32 -31.64
CA SER A 99 -8.83 39.74 -31.03
C SER A 99 -8.97 40.09 -29.55
N VAL A 100 -9.98 40.91 -29.19
CA VAL A 100 -10.24 41.25 -27.77
C VAL A 100 -10.52 40.00 -26.94
N ARG A 101 -11.28 39.03 -27.47
CA ARG A 101 -11.57 37.78 -26.74
C ARG A 101 -10.34 36.88 -26.56
N ALA A 102 -9.40 36.90 -27.50
CA ALA A 102 -8.13 36.21 -27.34
C ALA A 102 -7.30 36.86 -26.21
N ASP A 103 -7.26 38.19 -26.18
CA ASP A 103 -6.55 38.96 -25.14
C ASP A 103 -7.19 38.72 -23.76
N ASP A 104 -8.52 38.78 -23.64
CA ASP A 104 -9.26 38.49 -22.41
C ASP A 104 -8.93 37.08 -21.87
N LEU A 105 -8.92 36.06 -22.75
CA LEU A 105 -8.59 34.69 -22.35
C LEU A 105 -7.15 34.59 -21.82
N GLN A 106 -6.21 35.30 -22.44
CA GLN A 106 -4.83 35.32 -22.02
C GLN A 106 -4.66 36.03 -20.67
N SER A 107 -5.24 37.22 -20.50
CA SER A 107 -5.06 38.05 -19.30
C SER A 107 -5.84 37.58 -18.09
N ASP A 108 -6.99 36.93 -18.28
CA ASP A 108 -7.92 36.64 -17.19
C ASP A 108 -7.80 35.20 -16.68
N PHE A 109 -7.29 34.27 -17.49
CA PHE A 109 -7.31 32.84 -17.14
C PHE A 109 -5.98 32.09 -17.36
N ILE A 110 -5.04 32.64 -18.13
CA ILE A 110 -3.74 31.99 -18.41
C ILE A 110 -2.61 32.70 -17.68
N GLN A 111 -2.55 34.03 -17.76
CA GLN A 111 -1.47 34.84 -17.21
C GLN A 111 -1.99 36.15 -16.61
N HIS A 112 -1.80 36.33 -15.30
CA HIS A 112 -2.12 37.56 -14.57
C HIS A 112 -0.85 38.39 -14.38
N GLY A 113 -0.68 39.45 -15.18
CA GLY A 113 0.53 40.26 -15.16
C GLY A 113 1.78 39.44 -15.49
N ASN A 114 2.72 39.32 -14.55
CA ASN A 114 3.96 38.56 -14.74
C ASN A 114 3.88 37.11 -14.22
N GLN A 115 2.72 36.64 -13.78
CA GLN A 115 2.54 35.31 -13.20
C GLN A 115 1.54 34.48 -14.01
N TYR A 116 1.84 33.19 -14.17
CA TYR A 116 0.92 32.25 -14.78
C TYR A 116 -0.04 31.69 -13.73
N VAL A 117 -1.33 31.65 -14.07
CA VAL A 117 -2.40 31.14 -13.19
C VAL A 117 -2.15 29.69 -12.76
N PHE A 118 -1.50 28.91 -13.62
CA PHE A 118 -1.18 27.51 -13.40
C PHE A 118 0.23 27.18 -13.89
N THR A 119 1.00 26.46 -13.07
CA THR A 119 2.37 26.00 -13.39
C THR A 119 2.49 24.49 -13.24
N GLN A 120 3.00 23.80 -14.26
CA GLN A 120 3.31 22.36 -14.18
C GLN A 120 4.46 22.06 -13.21
N SER A 121 4.72 20.78 -12.93
CA SER A 121 5.88 20.40 -12.13
C SER A 121 7.17 20.85 -12.80
N GLU A 122 8.23 21.05 -12.00
CA GLU A 122 9.50 21.64 -12.43
C GLU A 122 10.06 21.02 -13.72
N GLN A 123 9.90 19.70 -13.87
CA GLN A 123 10.33 18.94 -15.06
C GLN A 123 9.66 19.39 -16.36
N TYR A 124 8.38 19.81 -16.32
CA TYR A 124 7.57 20.12 -17.50
C TYR A 124 7.21 21.62 -17.62
N ALA A 125 7.49 22.41 -16.58
CA ALA A 125 7.04 23.80 -16.47
C ALA A 125 7.47 24.66 -17.66
N GLU A 126 8.73 24.58 -18.06
CA GLU A 126 9.25 25.40 -19.16
C GLU A 126 8.62 25.03 -20.51
N PHE A 127 8.54 23.73 -20.81
CA PHE A 127 7.96 23.23 -22.05
C PHE A 127 6.47 23.57 -22.13
N PHE A 128 5.70 23.31 -21.07
CA PHE A 128 4.27 23.63 -21.01
C PHE A 128 4.01 25.12 -21.18
N ARG A 129 4.79 25.98 -20.49
CA ARG A 129 4.70 27.43 -20.64
C ARG A 129 4.89 27.84 -22.09
N ARG A 130 5.99 27.41 -22.71
CA ARG A 130 6.33 27.78 -24.09
C ARG A 130 5.31 27.25 -25.10
N LEU A 131 4.80 26.03 -24.91
CA LEU A 131 3.87 25.40 -25.84
C LEU A 131 2.43 25.94 -25.73
N ILE A 132 1.91 26.10 -24.51
CA ILE A 132 0.48 26.32 -24.24
C ILE A 132 0.19 27.76 -23.80
N GLN A 133 1.04 28.34 -22.95
CA GLN A 133 0.73 29.58 -22.24
C GLN A 133 1.25 30.84 -22.93
N VAL A 134 2.20 30.69 -23.86
CA VAL A 134 2.68 31.78 -24.74
C VAL A 134 1.84 31.78 -26.03
N PRO A 135 1.12 32.87 -26.34
CA PRO A 135 0.29 32.97 -27.54
C PRO A 135 1.09 32.73 -28.83
N GLY A 136 0.51 31.98 -29.77
CA GLY A 136 1.07 31.76 -31.11
C GLY A 136 2.32 30.88 -31.20
N ASN A 137 2.78 30.30 -30.08
CA ASN A 137 4.06 29.58 -30.02
C ASN A 137 3.94 28.06 -30.23
N PHE A 138 2.72 27.54 -30.39
CA PHE A 138 2.48 26.10 -30.49
C PHE A 138 3.27 25.44 -31.63
N ASP A 139 3.23 26.04 -32.82
CA ASP A 139 3.83 25.44 -34.03
C ASP A 139 5.35 25.36 -33.97
N GLU A 140 6.00 26.33 -33.32
CA GLU A 140 7.46 26.36 -33.14
C GLU A 140 7.93 25.32 -32.11
N VAL A 141 7.11 25.07 -31.07
CA VAL A 141 7.51 24.28 -29.90
C VAL A 141 7.09 22.82 -29.99
N GLN A 142 6.00 22.49 -30.69
CA GLN A 142 5.43 21.13 -30.71
C GLN A 142 6.43 20.03 -31.11
N GLY A 143 7.38 20.32 -32.00
CA GLY A 143 8.39 19.37 -32.46
C GLY A 143 9.54 19.13 -31.47
N GLN A 144 9.59 19.90 -30.38
CA GLN A 144 10.65 19.86 -29.36
C GLN A 144 10.29 18.90 -28.20
N ALA A 145 9.10 18.28 -28.22
CA ALA A 145 8.66 17.35 -27.19
C ALA A 145 9.56 16.10 -27.12
N LYS A 146 10.11 15.80 -25.93
CA LYS A 146 10.99 14.65 -25.68
C LYS A 146 10.31 13.64 -24.75
N LEU A 147 9.68 14.13 -23.69
CA LEU A 147 9.06 13.31 -22.65
C LEU A 147 7.62 12.93 -23.02
N ASP A 148 7.09 11.86 -22.44
CA ASP A 148 5.75 11.37 -22.80
C ASP A 148 4.66 12.36 -22.41
N SER A 149 4.76 13.01 -21.25
CA SER A 149 3.84 14.09 -20.87
C SER A 149 3.91 15.30 -21.80
N GLU A 150 5.10 15.64 -22.30
CA GLU A 150 5.26 16.72 -23.30
C GLU A 150 4.57 16.37 -24.62
N LYS A 151 4.73 15.12 -25.08
CA LYS A 151 4.02 14.60 -26.26
C LYS A 151 2.51 14.62 -26.03
N ASN A 152 2.04 14.30 -24.82
CA ASN A 152 0.62 14.32 -24.48
C ASN A 152 0.04 15.74 -24.47
N PHE A 153 0.78 16.77 -24.03
CA PHE A 153 0.34 18.17 -24.20
C PHE A 153 0.12 18.53 -25.68
N VAL A 154 1.08 18.16 -26.54
CA VAL A 154 1.00 18.40 -27.99
C VAL A 154 -0.20 17.69 -28.60
N LYS A 155 -0.41 16.42 -28.23
CA LYS A 155 -1.55 15.63 -28.71
C LYS A 155 -2.88 16.19 -28.23
N ALA A 156 -3.02 16.55 -26.96
CA ALA A 156 -4.23 17.13 -26.40
C ALA A 156 -4.60 18.45 -27.09
N TYR A 157 -3.63 19.35 -27.28
CA TYR A 157 -3.86 20.59 -28.02
C TYR A 157 -4.37 20.29 -29.44
N LYS A 158 -3.67 19.42 -30.20
CA LYS A 158 -4.09 19.04 -31.56
C LYS A 158 -5.47 18.41 -31.59
N TYR A 159 -5.79 17.58 -30.60
CA TYR A 159 -7.08 16.92 -30.49
C TYR A 159 -8.21 17.96 -30.37
N PHE A 160 -8.15 18.86 -29.39
CA PHE A 160 -9.18 19.89 -29.21
C PHE A 160 -9.21 20.89 -30.37
N ASP A 161 -8.05 21.24 -30.92
CA ASP A 161 -7.94 22.09 -32.10
C ASP A 161 -8.65 21.47 -33.33
N ASN A 162 -8.51 20.16 -33.52
CA ASN A 162 -9.19 19.39 -34.55
C ASN A 162 -10.71 19.30 -34.30
N CYS A 163 -11.15 19.11 -33.05
CA CYS A 163 -12.58 19.09 -32.72
C CYS A 163 -13.26 20.42 -33.10
N ILE A 164 -12.67 21.55 -32.70
CA ILE A 164 -13.15 22.89 -33.08
C ILE A 164 -13.11 23.08 -34.61
N SER A 165 -12.02 22.68 -35.26
CA SER A 165 -11.89 22.77 -36.73
C SER A 165 -12.93 21.95 -37.49
N ASN A 166 -13.27 20.76 -36.98
CA ASN A 166 -14.29 19.92 -37.59
C ASN A 166 -15.67 20.58 -37.51
N ASP A 167 -16.01 21.19 -36.38
CA ASP A 167 -17.26 21.94 -36.21
C ASP A 167 -17.35 23.18 -37.09
N TYR A 168 -16.21 23.77 -37.52
CA TYR A 168 -16.24 24.89 -38.45
C TYR A 168 -16.76 24.51 -39.84
N LYS A 169 -16.73 23.23 -40.22
CA LYS A 169 -17.24 22.77 -41.52
C LYS A 169 -18.73 23.05 -41.67
N ASP A 170 -19.48 22.98 -40.58
CA ASP A 170 -20.91 23.29 -40.54
C ASP A 170 -21.21 24.79 -40.31
N ARG A 171 -20.17 25.63 -40.24
CA ARG A 171 -20.23 27.05 -39.89
C ARG A 171 -19.42 27.88 -40.90
N PRO A 172 -19.97 28.15 -42.09
CA PRO A 172 -19.20 28.74 -43.20
C PRO A 172 -18.89 30.23 -43.02
N THR A 173 -19.64 30.95 -42.15
CA THR A 173 -19.45 32.39 -41.96
C THR A 173 -18.62 32.70 -40.73
N GLU A 174 -17.82 33.76 -40.80
CA GLU A 174 -17.02 34.24 -39.67
C GLU A 174 -17.88 34.56 -38.43
N VAL A 175 -19.06 35.16 -38.63
CA VAL A 175 -20.02 35.44 -37.55
C VAL A 175 -20.46 34.14 -36.85
N SER A 176 -20.79 33.08 -37.61
CA SER A 176 -21.22 31.80 -37.04
C SER A 176 -20.09 31.10 -36.26
N ARG A 177 -18.84 31.24 -36.72
CA ARG A 177 -17.65 30.72 -36.03
C ARG A 177 -17.36 31.49 -34.74
N LEU A 178 -17.46 32.82 -34.77
CA LEU A 178 -17.32 33.66 -33.58
C LEU A 178 -18.35 33.27 -32.52
N GLN A 179 -19.63 33.20 -32.89
CA GLN A 179 -20.70 32.83 -31.98
C GLN A 179 -20.50 31.43 -31.38
N TYR A 180 -20.00 30.49 -32.19
CA TYR A 180 -19.66 29.15 -31.72
C TYR A 180 -18.53 29.17 -30.70
N LEU A 181 -17.40 29.85 -30.98
CA LEU A 181 -16.30 29.98 -30.02
C LEU A 181 -16.74 30.70 -28.74
N GLU A 182 -17.56 31.75 -28.85
CA GLU A 182 -18.12 32.45 -27.69
C GLU A 182 -18.96 31.51 -26.84
N ARG A 183 -19.76 30.63 -27.46
CA ARG A 183 -20.54 29.62 -26.76
C ARG A 183 -19.66 28.58 -26.07
N GLN A 184 -18.66 28.02 -26.77
CA GLN A 184 -17.70 27.08 -26.18
C GLN A 184 -16.98 27.71 -24.98
N LYS A 185 -16.49 28.94 -25.13
CA LYS A 185 -15.86 29.72 -24.05
C LYS A 185 -16.81 29.88 -22.86
N LYS A 186 -18.05 30.33 -23.12
CA LYS A 186 -19.03 30.59 -22.06
C LYS A 186 -19.34 29.32 -21.28
N MET A 187 -19.61 28.21 -21.97
CA MET A 187 -19.98 26.95 -21.32
C MET A 187 -18.81 26.38 -20.49
N LEU A 188 -17.59 26.39 -21.05
CA LEU A 188 -16.40 25.96 -20.33
C LEU A 188 -16.11 26.79 -19.08
N LEU A 189 -16.33 28.12 -19.13
CA LEU A 189 -15.99 29.01 -18.02
C LEU A 189 -17.09 29.08 -16.96
N GLU A 190 -18.36 29.11 -17.37
CA GLU A 190 -19.50 29.41 -16.48
C GLU A 190 -20.24 28.16 -16.01
N HIS A 191 -20.31 27.10 -16.83
CA HIS A 191 -21.16 25.92 -16.59
C HIS A 191 -20.37 24.64 -16.28
N GLU A 192 -19.08 24.57 -16.60
CA GLU A 192 -18.20 23.55 -16.03
C GLU A 192 -17.79 23.97 -14.62
N PHE A 193 -17.95 23.07 -13.64
CA PHE A 193 -17.56 23.35 -12.26
C PHE A 193 -16.81 22.19 -11.61
N VAL A 194 -15.99 22.54 -10.63
CA VAL A 194 -15.29 21.62 -9.74
C VAL A 194 -15.70 21.82 -8.28
N MET A 195 -15.51 20.78 -7.47
CA MET A 195 -15.49 20.92 -6.01
C MET A 195 -14.05 21.19 -5.57
N LEU A 196 -13.76 22.43 -5.21
CA LEU A 196 -12.46 22.84 -4.67
C LEU A 196 -12.39 22.52 -3.19
N ILE A 197 -11.40 21.74 -2.80
CA ILE A 197 -11.06 21.43 -1.41
C ILE A 197 -9.72 22.07 -1.11
N SER A 198 -9.70 23.08 -0.25
CA SER A 198 -8.47 23.80 0.12
C SER A 198 -8.14 23.61 1.59
N THR A 199 -6.86 23.41 1.87
CA THR A 199 -6.33 23.29 3.22
C THR A 199 -4.92 23.84 3.27
N SER A 200 -4.56 24.48 4.38
CA SER A 200 -3.18 24.88 4.67
C SER A 200 -2.38 23.76 5.35
N ASP A 201 -3.07 22.72 5.83
CA ASP A 201 -2.45 21.52 6.37
C ASP A 201 -2.28 20.48 5.27
N GLU A 202 -1.01 20.26 4.90
CA GLU A 202 -0.58 19.27 3.93
C GLU A 202 -1.02 17.85 4.27
N SER A 203 -0.99 17.49 5.55
CA SER A 203 -1.36 16.14 6.00
C SER A 203 -2.86 15.88 5.77
N SER A 204 -3.69 16.91 6.00
CA SER A 204 -5.11 16.88 5.70
C SER A 204 -5.40 16.82 4.19
N ALA A 205 -4.65 17.57 3.36
CA ALA A 205 -4.80 17.54 1.90
C ALA A 205 -4.59 16.12 1.37
N PHE A 206 -3.60 15.45 1.94
CA PHE A 206 -3.25 14.09 1.60
C PHE A 206 -4.32 13.06 2.01
N ILE A 207 -4.85 13.14 3.23
CA ILE A 207 -5.92 12.22 3.67
C ILE A 207 -7.15 12.36 2.79
N ILE A 208 -7.49 13.59 2.38
CA ILE A 208 -8.57 13.85 1.43
C ILE A 208 -8.27 13.14 0.11
N PHE A 209 -7.07 13.32 -0.43
CA PHE A 209 -6.63 12.66 -1.66
C PHE A 209 -6.76 11.13 -1.57
N GLU A 210 -6.27 10.49 -0.50
CA GLU A 210 -6.41 9.04 -0.31
C GLU A 210 -7.87 8.61 -0.18
N THR A 211 -8.66 9.32 0.62
CA THR A 211 -10.05 8.97 0.86
C THR A 211 -10.87 9.04 -0.44
N LEU A 212 -10.55 9.99 -1.31
CA LEU A 212 -11.21 10.15 -2.59
C LEU A 212 -10.69 9.18 -3.66
N ASN A 213 -9.41 8.81 -3.61
CA ASN A 213 -8.80 7.84 -4.53
C ASN A 213 -8.98 6.38 -4.10
N ALA A 214 -9.49 6.08 -2.90
CA ALA A 214 -9.69 4.71 -2.38
C ALA A 214 -10.64 3.81 -3.20
N ARG A 215 -11.13 4.26 -4.37
CA ARG A 215 -11.81 3.46 -5.40
C ARG A 215 -10.94 3.12 -6.62
N GLY A 216 -9.68 3.57 -6.64
CA GLY A 216 -8.60 3.27 -7.60
C GLY A 216 -7.28 2.95 -6.86
N ARG A 217 -6.23 2.54 -7.59
CA ARG A 217 -4.97 2.03 -7.00
C ARG A 217 -4.36 3.00 -5.95
N ASP A 218 -4.20 2.51 -4.72
CA ASP A 218 -3.61 3.25 -3.60
C ASP A 218 -2.14 3.63 -3.85
N LEU A 219 -1.77 4.87 -3.51
CA LEU A 219 -0.37 5.25 -3.29
C LEU A 219 0.05 4.72 -1.90
N ASN A 220 1.24 4.12 -1.77
CA ASN A 220 1.69 3.58 -0.50
C ASN A 220 2.15 4.72 0.43
N SER A 221 1.85 4.64 1.74
CA SER A 221 2.26 5.68 2.70
C SER A 221 3.78 5.93 2.73
N SER A 222 4.60 4.94 2.38
CA SER A 222 6.05 5.06 2.21
C SER A 222 6.45 6.03 1.07
N ASP A 223 5.75 6.02 -0.07
CA ASP A 223 6.04 6.90 -1.21
C ASP A 223 5.80 8.37 -0.82
N LEU A 224 4.81 8.60 0.03
CA LEU A 224 4.41 9.93 0.48
C LEU A 224 5.31 10.43 1.60
N LEU A 225 5.67 9.52 2.50
CA LEU A 225 6.68 9.80 3.50
C LEU A 225 8.01 10.17 2.85
N LYS A 226 8.43 9.46 1.80
CA LYS A 226 9.64 9.80 1.02
C LYS A 226 9.61 11.25 0.56
N ASN A 227 8.50 11.68 -0.04
CA ASN A 227 8.35 13.06 -0.50
C ASN A 227 8.36 14.07 0.64
N HIS A 228 7.67 13.77 1.75
CA HIS A 228 7.67 14.60 2.95
C HIS A 228 9.08 14.77 3.51
N LEU A 229 9.81 13.66 3.67
CA LEU A 229 11.19 13.63 4.13
C LEU A 229 12.11 14.42 3.19
N PHE A 230 11.97 14.22 1.87
CA PHE A 230 12.83 14.88 0.87
C PHE A 230 12.58 16.39 0.77
N ARG A 231 11.34 16.85 0.99
CA ARG A 231 11.06 18.29 1.12
C ARG A 231 11.72 18.89 2.35
N LYS A 232 11.67 18.17 3.48
CA LYS A 232 12.30 18.61 4.74
C LYS A 232 13.82 18.55 4.69
N ALA A 233 14.39 17.72 3.82
CA ALA A 233 15.82 17.56 3.66
C ALA A 233 16.55 18.80 3.12
N GLN A 234 15.89 19.69 2.35
CA GLN A 234 16.52 20.89 1.74
C GLN A 234 17.94 20.67 1.16
N GLY A 235 18.22 19.50 0.58
CA GLY A 235 19.55 19.15 0.04
C GLY A 235 20.45 18.31 0.96
N ASP A 236 19.95 17.86 2.11
CA ASP A 236 20.63 16.89 2.97
C ASP A 236 20.69 15.50 2.29
N ASN A 237 21.91 15.13 1.87
CA ASN A 237 22.17 13.85 1.23
C ASN A 237 22.06 12.66 2.18
N ASP A 238 22.18 12.85 3.49
CA ASP A 238 22.12 11.76 4.48
C ASP A 238 20.71 11.17 4.55
N ILE A 239 19.68 12.01 4.49
CA ILE A 239 18.27 11.55 4.48
C ILE A 239 18.02 10.66 3.27
N LYS A 240 18.51 11.07 2.10
CA LYS A 240 18.37 10.29 0.87
C LYS A 240 19.18 8.99 0.94
N HIS A 241 20.41 9.06 1.43
CA HIS A 241 21.27 7.90 1.59
C HIS A 241 20.66 6.85 2.51
N HIS A 242 20.22 7.24 3.71
CA HIS A 242 19.59 6.33 4.67
C HIS A 242 18.25 5.80 4.16
N TRP A 243 17.46 6.60 3.44
CA TRP A 243 16.25 6.11 2.78
C TRP A 243 16.58 5.01 1.76
N ASP A 244 17.61 5.21 0.94
CA ASP A 244 18.03 4.22 -0.05
C ASP A 244 18.61 2.96 0.63
N GLN A 245 19.38 3.10 1.71
CA GLN A 245 19.85 1.97 2.55
C GLN A 245 18.69 1.16 3.14
N MET A 246 17.65 1.84 3.62
CA MET A 246 16.44 1.16 4.11
C MET A 246 15.72 0.41 2.98
N MET A 247 15.65 0.98 1.77
CA MET A 247 14.89 0.42 0.65
C MET A 247 15.59 -0.74 -0.06
N ASP A 248 16.92 -0.78 -0.05
CA ASP A 248 17.71 -1.81 -0.74
C ASP A 248 17.36 -3.25 -0.29
N PRO A 249 17.40 -3.61 1.01
CA PRO A 249 17.03 -4.97 1.44
C PRO A 249 15.53 -5.26 1.27
N LEU A 250 14.70 -4.21 1.24
CA LEU A 250 13.26 -4.31 0.95
C LEU A 250 12.99 -4.52 -0.56
N GLY A 251 14.02 -4.54 -1.41
CA GLY A 251 13.90 -4.67 -2.86
C GLY A 251 13.14 -3.50 -3.48
N TYR A 252 13.26 -2.31 -2.91
CA TYR A 252 12.54 -1.10 -3.29
C TYR A 252 11.01 -1.27 -3.35
N ASN A 253 10.45 -2.20 -2.57
CA ASN A 253 9.02 -2.46 -2.52
C ASN A 253 8.29 -1.50 -1.56
N SER A 254 7.59 -0.49 -2.11
CA SER A 254 6.88 0.52 -1.32
C SER A 254 5.82 -0.07 -0.37
N SER A 255 5.13 -1.16 -0.73
CA SER A 255 4.16 -1.81 0.17
C SER A 255 4.85 -2.48 1.36
N LEU A 256 5.99 -3.13 1.13
CA LEU A 256 6.78 -3.73 2.22
C LEU A 256 7.38 -2.64 3.12
N ALA A 257 7.90 -1.57 2.52
CA ALA A 257 8.39 -0.40 3.26
C ALA A 257 7.30 0.22 4.14
N THR A 258 6.07 0.37 3.64
CA THR A 258 4.95 0.88 4.45
C THR A 258 4.67 -0.02 5.65
N LYS A 259 4.68 -1.35 5.46
CA LYS A 259 4.47 -2.31 6.55
C LYS A 259 5.60 -2.25 7.58
N PHE A 260 6.85 -2.12 7.14
CA PHE A 260 8.00 -1.96 8.00
C PHE A 260 7.92 -0.69 8.84
N ILE A 261 7.74 0.46 8.19
CA ILE A 261 7.61 1.78 8.84
C ILE A 261 6.47 1.74 9.86
N ARG A 262 5.35 1.10 9.53
CA ARG A 262 4.22 0.92 10.45
C ARG A 262 4.57 0.04 11.65
N SER A 263 5.27 -1.07 11.43
CA SER A 263 5.71 -1.97 12.49
C SER A 263 6.64 -1.26 13.46
N TYR A 264 7.62 -0.50 12.96
CA TYR A 264 8.50 0.32 13.78
C TYR A 264 7.72 1.42 14.53
N TRP A 265 6.86 2.17 13.84
CA TRP A 265 6.01 3.19 14.45
C TRP A 265 5.15 2.63 15.59
N ASN A 266 4.47 1.51 15.36
CA ASN A 266 3.63 0.88 16.39
C ASN A 266 4.42 0.28 17.54
N ALA A 267 5.74 0.11 17.39
CA ALA A 267 6.62 -0.31 18.47
C ALA A 267 7.01 0.85 19.37
N THR A 268 7.20 2.05 18.83
CA THR A 268 7.76 3.20 19.56
C THR A 268 6.71 4.25 19.92
N GLU A 269 5.60 4.32 19.20
CA GLU A 269 4.58 5.37 19.28
C GLU A 269 3.16 4.80 19.45
N GLN A 270 2.14 5.68 19.47
CA GLN A 270 0.74 5.27 19.56
C GLN A 270 0.30 4.44 18.35
N PHE A 271 -0.38 3.32 18.63
CA PHE A 271 -0.91 2.40 17.61
C PHE A 271 -1.66 3.14 16.49
N THR A 272 -1.22 2.87 15.26
CA THR A 272 -1.69 3.53 14.05
C THR A 272 -1.93 2.50 12.94
N THR A 273 -2.99 2.71 12.16
CA THR A 273 -3.29 1.91 10.98
C THR A 273 -2.52 2.43 9.77
N GLU A 274 -2.34 1.62 8.73
CA GLU A 274 -1.66 2.03 7.49
C GLU A 274 -2.23 3.34 6.92
N LYS A 275 -3.56 3.45 6.83
CA LYS A 275 -4.28 4.67 6.40
C LYS A 275 -3.99 5.94 7.20
N LYS A 276 -3.58 5.81 8.46
CA LYS A 276 -3.33 6.94 9.36
C LYS A 276 -1.83 7.20 9.57
N LEU A 277 -0.98 6.33 9.01
CA LEU A 277 0.45 6.31 9.26
C LEU A 277 1.12 7.60 8.78
N TYR A 278 0.85 8.02 7.54
CA TYR A 278 1.43 9.25 7.00
C TYR A 278 1.07 10.48 7.85
N ARG A 279 -0.18 10.59 8.31
CA ARG A 279 -0.60 11.69 9.19
C ARG A 279 0.20 11.68 10.49
N ALA A 280 0.30 10.51 11.14
CA ALA A 280 1.01 10.38 12.40
C ALA A 280 2.51 10.75 12.24
N LEU A 281 3.15 10.25 11.18
CA LEU A 281 4.53 10.55 10.83
C LEU A 281 4.76 12.02 10.49
N SER A 282 3.94 12.61 9.62
CA SER A 282 4.07 14.02 9.23
C SER A 282 3.87 14.99 10.40
N HIS A 283 3.04 14.61 11.39
CA HIS A 283 2.90 15.37 12.64
C HIS A 283 4.13 15.26 13.55
N LYS A 284 4.81 14.11 13.58
CA LYS A 284 6.02 13.89 14.39
C LYS A 284 7.28 14.46 13.74
N ILE A 285 7.41 14.30 12.43
CA ILE A 285 8.59 14.67 11.64
C ILE A 285 8.40 16.08 11.10
N GLN A 286 8.81 17.08 11.88
CA GLN A 286 8.63 18.49 11.56
C GLN A 286 9.90 19.13 11.02
N THR A 287 11.06 18.68 11.48
CA THR A 287 12.38 19.24 11.17
C THR A 287 13.24 18.27 10.34
N ALA A 288 14.33 18.79 9.75
CA ALA A 288 15.30 17.96 9.04
C ALA A 288 16.02 16.97 9.98
N ASN A 289 16.26 17.35 11.24
CA ASN A 289 16.87 16.45 12.22
C ASN A 289 15.92 15.29 12.56
N ASP A 290 14.63 15.56 12.81
CA ASP A 290 13.64 14.50 13.06
C ASP A 290 13.61 13.50 11.89
N ALA A 291 13.66 14.04 10.66
CA ALA A 291 13.66 13.23 9.44
C ALA A 291 14.91 12.36 9.37
N ARG A 292 16.10 12.94 9.59
CA ARG A 292 17.39 12.23 9.56
C ARG A 292 17.46 11.12 10.59
N ASP A 293 17.11 11.41 11.83
CA ASP A 293 17.13 10.42 12.92
C ASP A 293 16.15 9.27 12.64
N PHE A 294 14.97 9.59 12.12
CA PHE A 294 13.96 8.60 11.78
C PHE A 294 14.41 7.66 10.65
N VAL A 295 14.91 8.21 9.52
CA VAL A 295 15.33 7.34 8.39
C VAL A 295 16.59 6.55 8.71
N LYS A 296 17.51 7.11 9.50
CA LYS A 296 18.69 6.39 9.96
C LYS A 296 18.29 5.17 10.78
N LYS A 297 17.37 5.36 11.72
CA LYS A 297 16.85 4.27 12.56
C LYS A 297 16.16 3.18 11.75
N LEU A 298 15.42 3.55 10.71
CA LEU A 298 14.82 2.58 9.79
C LEU A 298 15.87 1.85 8.94
N ALA A 299 16.91 2.54 8.50
CA ALA A 299 18.03 1.91 7.77
C ALA A 299 18.70 0.85 8.64
N ASP A 300 19.04 1.18 9.90
CA ASP A 300 19.68 0.28 10.87
C ASP A 300 18.86 -1.00 11.16
N LEU A 301 17.54 -0.95 10.99
CA LEU A 301 16.62 -2.05 11.32
C LEU A 301 16.06 -2.81 10.10
N SER A 302 16.33 -2.33 8.88
CA SER A 302 15.70 -2.84 7.66
C SER A 302 16.05 -4.30 7.35
N ASP A 303 17.32 -4.69 7.50
CA ASP A 303 17.79 -6.07 7.31
C ASP A 303 17.17 -7.04 8.31
N PHE A 304 17.06 -6.65 9.58
CA PHE A 304 16.40 -7.44 10.62
C PHE A 304 14.92 -7.64 10.29
N TYR A 305 14.24 -6.60 9.81
CA TYR A 305 12.84 -6.71 9.38
C TYR A 305 12.67 -7.69 8.22
N VAL A 306 13.51 -7.60 7.20
CA VAL A 306 13.47 -8.50 6.03
C VAL A 306 13.73 -9.95 6.44
N SER A 307 14.69 -10.17 7.35
CA SER A 307 15.02 -11.49 7.90
C SER A 307 13.83 -12.12 8.63
N MET A 308 13.00 -11.32 9.32
CA MET A 308 11.77 -11.81 9.94
C MET A 308 10.63 -12.07 8.93
N VAL A 309 10.54 -11.28 7.87
CA VAL A 309 9.48 -11.41 6.86
C VAL A 309 9.69 -12.61 5.95
N ASP A 310 10.94 -12.84 5.52
CA ASP A 310 11.32 -13.96 4.66
C ASP A 310 12.58 -14.67 5.20
N PRO A 311 12.44 -15.51 6.24
CA PRO A 311 13.57 -16.19 6.87
C PRO A 311 14.30 -17.21 5.98
N LYS A 312 13.80 -17.45 4.76
CA LYS A 312 14.46 -18.34 3.77
C LYS A 312 15.52 -17.64 2.93
N ARG A 313 15.50 -16.30 2.91
CA ARG A 313 16.57 -15.52 2.29
C ARG A 313 17.78 -15.51 3.21
N GLU A 314 18.88 -14.99 2.71
CA GLU A 314 20.03 -14.66 3.55
C GLU A 314 19.56 -13.75 4.69
N SER A 315 19.75 -14.21 5.92
CA SER A 315 19.30 -13.56 7.14
C SER A 315 20.49 -12.92 7.84
N ILE A 316 20.26 -11.75 8.45
CA ILE A 316 21.27 -11.10 9.28
C ILE A 316 21.42 -11.80 10.66
N PHE A 317 20.37 -12.47 11.12
CA PHE A 317 20.44 -13.32 12.32
C PHE A 317 21.28 -14.57 12.04
N THR A 318 22.03 -15.00 13.05
CA THR A 318 22.99 -16.11 12.99
C THR A 318 22.65 -17.25 13.95
N ASP A 319 21.78 -17.04 14.94
CA ASP A 319 21.35 -18.06 15.88
C ASP A 319 20.37 -19.05 15.22
N ASP A 320 20.74 -20.33 15.19
CA ASP A 320 19.98 -21.39 14.53
C ASP A 320 18.57 -21.57 15.14
N THR A 321 18.42 -21.37 16.45
CA THR A 321 17.12 -21.52 17.13
C THR A 321 16.20 -20.37 16.78
N LEU A 322 16.72 -19.13 16.76
CA LEU A 322 15.99 -17.96 16.30
C LEU A 322 15.56 -18.12 14.84
N LEU A 323 16.45 -18.54 13.95
CA LEU A 323 16.13 -18.76 12.53
C LEU A 323 15.04 -19.82 12.36
N LYS A 324 15.12 -20.93 13.11
CA LYS A 324 14.08 -21.97 13.13
C LYS A 324 12.75 -21.39 13.61
N ASN A 325 12.75 -20.59 14.68
CA ASN A 325 11.54 -19.98 15.22
C ASN A 325 10.91 -18.98 14.24
N LEU A 326 11.71 -18.12 13.61
CA LEU A 326 11.24 -17.19 12.58
C LEU A 326 10.64 -17.94 11.39
N TYR A 327 11.25 -19.04 10.97
CA TYR A 327 10.71 -19.89 9.91
C TYR A 327 9.37 -20.51 10.31
N VAL A 328 9.22 -21.00 11.54
CA VAL A 328 7.95 -21.51 12.06
C VAL A 328 6.88 -20.40 12.10
N LEU A 329 7.22 -19.21 12.61
CA LEU A 329 6.30 -18.06 12.63
C LEU A 329 5.84 -17.68 11.20
N ASN A 330 6.73 -17.76 10.21
CA ASN A 330 6.39 -17.56 8.80
C ASN A 330 5.42 -18.64 8.27
N LEU A 331 5.64 -19.92 8.62
CA LEU A 331 4.74 -21.02 8.27
C LEU A 331 3.34 -20.85 8.87
N LEU A 332 3.28 -20.37 10.12
CA LEU A 332 2.04 -20.06 10.84
C LEU A 332 1.37 -18.76 10.35
N GLY A 333 2.04 -17.98 9.50
CA GLY A 333 1.53 -16.71 8.99
C GLY A 333 1.48 -15.59 10.05
N ALA A 334 2.23 -15.74 11.14
CA ALA A 334 2.29 -14.76 12.21
C ALA A 334 2.98 -13.47 11.73
N LYS A 335 2.39 -12.31 12.06
CA LYS A 335 2.90 -10.98 11.70
C LYS A 335 2.84 -9.96 12.83
N THR A 336 2.13 -10.30 13.91
CA THR A 336 1.87 -9.37 15.02
C THR A 336 3.10 -9.08 15.86
N PHE A 337 4.14 -9.92 15.79
CA PHE A 337 5.32 -9.84 16.63
C PHE A 337 6.40 -8.87 16.13
N TYR A 338 6.34 -8.41 14.87
CA TYR A 338 7.39 -7.56 14.30
C TYR A 338 7.72 -6.33 15.16
N PRO A 339 6.75 -5.55 15.70
CA PRO A 339 7.06 -4.42 16.55
C PRO A 339 7.93 -4.78 17.76
N LEU A 340 7.61 -5.91 18.42
CA LEU A 340 8.32 -6.35 19.62
C LEU A 340 9.77 -6.70 19.33
N ILE A 341 10.01 -7.50 18.29
CA ILE A 341 11.37 -7.94 17.94
C ILE A 341 12.20 -6.77 17.41
N LEU A 342 11.59 -5.82 16.66
CA LEU A 342 12.27 -4.59 16.25
C LEU A 342 12.80 -3.81 17.45
N VAL A 343 12.00 -3.67 18.53
CA VAL A 343 12.45 -2.97 19.74
C VAL A 343 13.50 -3.77 20.51
N MET A 344 13.39 -5.10 20.56
CA MET A 344 14.42 -5.95 21.19
C MET A 344 15.78 -5.76 20.52
N VAL A 345 15.82 -5.84 19.19
CA VAL A 345 17.05 -5.60 18.39
C VAL A 345 17.54 -4.17 18.59
N ASP A 346 16.65 -3.18 18.46
CA ASP A 346 17.01 -1.76 18.54
C ASP A 346 17.57 -1.35 19.90
N SER A 347 17.13 -2.00 20.98
CA SER A 347 17.58 -1.69 22.34
C SER A 347 19.06 -2.03 22.57
N GLY A 348 19.62 -2.98 21.80
CA GLY A 348 20.95 -3.54 22.01
C GLY A 348 21.12 -4.31 23.34
N LYS A 349 20.05 -4.50 24.12
CA LYS A 349 20.09 -5.17 25.44
C LYS A 349 19.87 -6.68 25.36
N PHE A 350 19.29 -7.16 24.26
CA PHE A 350 18.92 -8.56 24.07
C PHE A 350 19.84 -9.21 23.02
N THR A 351 20.33 -10.39 23.34
CA THR A 351 21.05 -11.26 22.41
C THR A 351 20.09 -11.97 21.48
N GLU A 352 20.60 -12.58 20.41
CA GLU A 352 19.77 -13.43 19.54
C GLU A 352 19.14 -14.61 20.28
N GLN A 353 19.81 -15.15 21.31
CA GLN A 353 19.27 -16.21 22.17
C GLN A 353 18.07 -15.73 22.99
N ASP A 354 18.13 -14.49 23.51
CA ASP A 354 17.00 -13.90 24.22
C ASP A 354 15.81 -13.70 23.29
N ILE A 355 16.07 -13.27 22.05
CA ILE A 355 15.06 -13.15 20.99
C ILE A 355 14.52 -14.53 20.61
N ALA A 356 15.34 -15.59 20.60
CA ALA A 356 14.91 -16.96 20.36
C ALA A 356 13.89 -17.42 21.42
N ILE A 357 14.13 -17.12 22.70
CA ILE A 357 13.20 -17.43 23.81
C ILE A 357 11.86 -16.71 23.61
N VAL A 358 11.89 -15.40 23.33
CA VAL A 358 10.66 -14.61 23.10
C VAL A 358 9.92 -15.07 21.85
N THR A 359 10.61 -15.36 20.74
CA THR A 359 9.97 -15.85 19.52
C THR A 359 9.32 -17.21 19.71
N TYR A 360 9.88 -18.10 20.52
CA TYR A 360 9.22 -19.35 20.90
C TYR A 360 7.92 -19.08 21.70
N LYS A 361 7.93 -18.08 22.58
CA LYS A 361 6.70 -17.65 23.28
C LYS A 361 5.64 -17.13 22.31
N VAL A 362 6.05 -16.36 21.29
CA VAL A 362 5.18 -15.91 20.21
C VAL A 362 4.61 -17.08 19.40
N ILE A 363 5.40 -18.12 19.14
CA ILE A 363 4.92 -19.34 18.49
C ILE A 363 3.82 -19.98 19.34
N SER A 364 4.08 -20.18 20.64
CA SER A 364 3.10 -20.73 21.57
C SER A 364 1.81 -19.92 21.59
N PHE A 365 1.92 -18.60 21.66
CA PHE A 365 0.77 -17.70 21.57
C PHE A 365 0.01 -17.85 20.24
N THR A 366 0.72 -17.91 19.11
CA THR A 366 0.13 -18.02 17.77
C THR A 366 -0.64 -19.34 17.62
N VAL A 367 -0.04 -20.45 18.06
CA VAL A 367 -0.65 -21.77 18.00
C VAL A 367 -1.94 -21.79 18.83
N ARG A 368 -1.86 -21.35 20.08
CA ARG A 368 -3.00 -21.36 21.01
C ARG A 368 -4.16 -20.51 20.51
N ASN A 369 -3.90 -19.26 20.18
CA ASN A 369 -4.96 -18.31 19.92
C ASN A 369 -5.51 -18.43 18.51
N PHE A 370 -4.65 -18.69 17.50
CA PHE A 370 -5.06 -18.59 16.10
C PHE A 370 -5.10 -19.93 15.40
N THR A 371 -4.00 -20.68 15.43
CA THR A 371 -3.89 -21.91 14.64
C THR A 371 -4.88 -22.97 15.13
N ILE A 372 -5.07 -23.07 16.44
CA ILE A 372 -5.97 -24.02 17.09
C ILE A 372 -7.22 -23.32 17.61
N GLY A 373 -7.09 -22.23 18.37
CA GLY A 373 -8.22 -21.53 18.99
C GLY A 373 -9.09 -20.69 18.03
N GLY A 374 -8.69 -20.52 16.76
CA GLY A 374 -9.52 -19.86 15.74
C GLY A 374 -9.86 -18.39 15.98
N LEU A 375 -9.16 -17.71 16.90
CA LEU A 375 -9.42 -16.30 17.24
C LEU A 375 -8.98 -15.36 16.10
N VAL A 376 -9.55 -14.15 16.07
CA VAL A 376 -9.24 -13.16 15.03
C VAL A 376 -8.01 -12.32 15.43
N ALA A 377 -7.02 -12.25 14.52
CA ALA A 377 -5.73 -11.60 14.76
C ALA A 377 -5.78 -10.09 15.09
N ASN A 378 -6.82 -9.36 14.65
CA ASN A 378 -6.87 -7.89 14.73
C ASN A 378 -6.73 -7.32 16.15
N LYS A 379 -7.31 -7.99 17.16
CA LYS A 379 -7.20 -7.54 18.57
C LYS A 379 -5.75 -7.60 19.07
N TYR A 380 -5.00 -8.59 18.59
CA TYR A 380 -3.68 -8.92 19.10
C TYR A 380 -2.57 -8.12 18.45
N GLU A 381 -2.80 -7.59 17.25
CA GLU A 381 -1.88 -6.61 16.66
C GLU A 381 -1.68 -5.40 17.58
N LYS A 382 -2.79 -4.89 18.13
CA LYS A 382 -2.74 -3.80 19.12
C LYS A 382 -2.07 -4.24 20.42
N ALA A 383 -2.34 -5.47 20.89
CA ALA A 383 -1.73 -6.00 22.11
C ALA A 383 -0.19 -6.10 21.99
N PHE A 384 0.33 -6.67 20.91
CA PHE A 384 1.77 -6.75 20.66
C PHE A 384 2.42 -5.38 20.47
N SER A 385 1.71 -4.44 19.84
CA SER A 385 2.17 -3.05 19.75
C SER A 385 2.30 -2.42 21.15
N THR A 386 1.34 -2.67 22.05
CA THR A 386 1.43 -2.22 23.45
C THR A 386 2.62 -2.85 24.18
N ILE A 387 2.84 -4.17 24.04
CA ILE A 387 3.98 -4.84 24.67
C ILE A 387 5.31 -4.24 24.18
N ALA A 388 5.44 -4.04 22.86
CA ALA A 388 6.61 -3.40 22.26
C ALA A 388 6.81 -1.97 22.77
N ASN A 389 5.73 -1.20 22.92
CA ASN A 389 5.79 0.17 23.43
C ASN A 389 6.23 0.23 24.89
N ASN A 390 5.70 -0.66 25.72
CA ASN A 390 6.10 -0.78 27.13
C ASN A 390 7.59 -1.15 27.23
N LEU A 391 8.08 -2.04 26.37
CA LEU A 391 9.51 -2.38 26.29
C LEU A 391 10.35 -1.17 25.86
N TYR A 392 9.91 -0.47 24.81
CA TYR A 392 10.62 0.71 24.30
C TYR A 392 10.71 1.84 25.33
N ARG A 393 9.66 2.02 26.14
CA ARG A 393 9.62 3.00 27.24
C ARG A 393 10.36 2.54 28.51
N GLY A 394 10.78 1.28 28.56
CA GLY A 394 11.42 0.68 29.74
C GLY A 394 10.45 0.40 30.90
N GLU A 395 9.15 0.26 30.63
CA GLU A 395 8.15 -0.18 31.60
C GLU A 395 8.23 -1.69 31.86
N ILE A 396 8.67 -2.45 30.86
CA ILE A 396 9.14 -3.85 30.97
C ILE A 396 10.55 -3.91 30.39
N ASN A 397 11.42 -4.75 30.94
CA ASN A 397 12.84 -4.77 30.56
C ASN A 397 13.47 -6.17 30.53
N THR A 398 12.77 -7.20 31.00
CA THR A 398 13.27 -8.57 31.10
C THR A 398 12.51 -9.53 30.19
N ILE A 399 13.13 -10.66 29.86
CA ILE A 399 12.50 -11.72 29.05
C ILE A 399 11.26 -12.26 29.77
N GLU A 400 11.34 -12.40 31.09
CA GLU A 400 10.27 -12.88 31.95
C GLU A 400 9.05 -11.94 31.91
N GLU A 401 9.27 -10.61 31.99
CA GLU A 401 8.19 -9.64 31.89
C GLU A 401 7.57 -9.61 30.49
N ILE A 402 8.39 -9.70 29.43
CA ILE A 402 7.91 -9.78 28.04
C ILE A 402 7.06 -11.04 27.86
N ASN A 403 7.55 -12.19 28.29
CA ASN A 403 6.86 -13.47 28.14
C ASN A 403 5.60 -13.52 28.99
N GLN A 404 5.59 -12.92 30.19
CA GLN A 404 4.37 -12.77 30.99
C GLN A 404 3.33 -11.91 30.28
N ALA A 405 3.72 -10.78 29.70
CA ALA A 405 2.81 -9.91 28.96
C ALA A 405 2.19 -10.62 27.73
N ILE A 406 2.96 -11.48 27.06
CA ILE A 406 2.45 -12.35 25.99
C ILE A 406 1.48 -13.39 26.56
N SER A 407 1.85 -14.05 27.67
CA SER A 407 1.02 -15.05 28.36
C SER A 407 -0.34 -14.53 28.78
N ASP A 408 -0.41 -13.28 29.22
CA ASP A 408 -1.68 -12.64 29.61
C ASP A 408 -2.66 -12.52 28.43
N GLN A 409 -2.15 -12.53 27.20
CA GLN A 409 -2.96 -12.55 25.97
C GLN A 409 -3.31 -13.96 25.48
N MET A 410 -2.73 -15.02 26.05
CA MET A 410 -2.92 -16.41 25.62
C MET A 410 -4.20 -17.04 26.18
N THR A 411 -4.86 -17.86 25.37
CA THR A 411 -5.94 -18.78 25.79
C THR A 411 -5.48 -19.67 26.96
N SER A 412 -6.37 -19.96 27.90
CA SER A 412 -6.08 -20.79 29.08
C SER A 412 -5.71 -22.23 28.68
N ASP A 413 -4.99 -22.94 29.55
CA ASP A 413 -4.62 -24.34 29.31
C ASP A 413 -5.85 -25.24 29.13
N THR A 414 -6.92 -25.01 29.91
CA THR A 414 -8.17 -25.77 29.81
C THR A 414 -8.81 -25.57 28.43
N GLN A 415 -9.02 -24.31 28.02
CA GLN A 415 -9.65 -24.03 26.73
C GLN A 415 -8.78 -24.51 25.57
N PHE A 416 -7.46 -24.31 25.64
CA PHE A 416 -6.56 -24.77 24.59
C PHE A 416 -6.55 -26.30 24.46
N SER A 417 -6.62 -27.03 25.59
CA SER A 417 -6.76 -28.47 25.59
C SER A 417 -8.06 -28.92 24.92
N ASP A 418 -9.19 -28.25 25.21
CA ASP A 418 -10.48 -28.50 24.56
C ASP A 418 -10.45 -28.20 23.05
N ASP A 419 -9.78 -27.11 22.66
CA ASP A 419 -9.64 -26.73 21.25
C ASP A 419 -8.82 -27.79 20.48
N ILE A 420 -7.78 -28.37 21.07
CA ILE A 420 -7.00 -29.46 20.44
C ILE A 420 -7.86 -30.69 20.16
N ARG A 421 -8.81 -31.04 21.04
CA ARG A 421 -9.70 -32.20 20.87
C ARG A 421 -10.59 -32.09 19.65
N THR A 422 -10.89 -30.87 19.21
CA THR A 422 -11.77 -30.59 18.06
C THR A 422 -11.05 -29.89 16.90
N ALA A 423 -9.73 -29.72 16.99
CA ALA A 423 -8.94 -28.94 16.05
C ALA A 423 -8.98 -29.48 14.60
N SER A 424 -9.29 -28.57 13.67
CA SER A 424 -9.22 -28.78 12.23
C SER A 424 -8.35 -27.70 11.58
N ILE A 425 -7.31 -28.12 10.86
CA ILE A 425 -6.32 -27.20 10.28
C ILE A 425 -6.30 -27.36 8.77
N THR A 426 -6.85 -26.39 8.05
CA THR A 426 -6.93 -26.43 6.58
C THR A 426 -5.60 -26.09 5.89
N THR A 427 -4.75 -25.30 6.54
CA THR A 427 -3.49 -24.85 5.92
C THR A 427 -2.39 -25.90 6.07
N GLU A 428 -1.88 -26.41 4.94
CA GLU A 428 -0.80 -27.41 4.94
C GLU A 428 0.43 -26.92 5.72
N ARG A 429 0.78 -25.63 5.60
CA ARG A 429 1.94 -25.03 6.26
C ARG A 429 1.85 -25.11 7.79
N ALA A 430 0.70 -24.75 8.36
CA ALA A 430 0.52 -24.83 9.81
C ALA A 430 0.41 -26.29 10.26
N ALA A 431 -0.33 -27.12 9.52
CA ALA A 431 -0.49 -28.53 9.85
C ALA A 431 0.85 -29.28 9.92
N LYS A 432 1.83 -28.95 9.06
CA LYS A 432 3.17 -29.52 9.13
C LYS A 432 3.83 -29.35 10.50
N TYR A 433 3.83 -28.11 11.00
CA TYR A 433 4.47 -27.78 12.27
C TYR A 433 3.71 -28.37 13.45
N ILE A 434 2.38 -28.24 13.48
CA ILE A 434 1.59 -28.80 14.59
C ILE A 434 1.74 -30.34 14.64
N LEU A 435 1.74 -31.02 13.48
CA LEU A 435 1.98 -32.45 13.44
C LEU A 435 3.39 -32.81 13.89
N SER A 436 4.44 -32.10 13.44
CA SER A 436 5.81 -32.41 13.85
C SER A 436 5.95 -32.38 15.37
N GLU A 437 5.35 -31.40 16.04
CA GLU A 437 5.42 -31.27 17.50
C GLU A 437 4.56 -32.30 18.26
N LEU A 438 3.35 -32.62 17.77
CA LEU A 438 2.40 -33.48 18.51
C LEU A 438 2.48 -34.96 18.15
N ALA A 439 2.64 -35.26 16.86
CA ALA A 439 2.59 -36.63 16.35
C ALA A 439 3.99 -37.27 16.25
N TYR A 440 5.05 -36.47 16.31
CA TYR A 440 6.43 -36.92 16.14
C TYR A 440 7.37 -36.40 17.24
N PRO A 441 7.00 -36.47 18.54
CA PRO A 441 7.76 -35.84 19.63
C PRO A 441 9.22 -36.33 19.72
N ASP A 442 9.48 -37.59 19.39
CA ASP A 442 10.82 -38.19 19.41
C ASP A 442 11.62 -37.95 18.12
N GLU A 443 11.00 -37.41 17.08
CA GLU A 443 11.61 -37.15 15.76
C GLU A 443 11.63 -35.66 15.39
N VAL A 444 11.18 -34.75 16.27
CA VAL A 444 11.03 -33.30 15.99
C VAL A 444 12.29 -32.68 15.39
N GLU A 445 13.46 -32.99 15.96
CA GLU A 445 14.75 -32.46 15.50
C GLU A 445 15.18 -33.00 14.12
N ASN A 446 14.68 -34.18 13.74
CA ASN A 446 15.03 -34.85 12.48
C ASN A 446 14.08 -34.50 11.33
N ILE A 447 12.97 -33.79 11.62
CA ILE A 447 11.98 -33.41 10.60
C ILE A 447 12.34 -32.07 9.97
N ASP A 448 12.81 -32.11 8.73
CA ASP A 448 12.85 -30.90 7.89
C ASP A 448 11.45 -30.57 7.37
N LEU A 449 10.85 -29.52 7.94
CA LEU A 449 9.54 -28.99 7.55
C LEU A 449 9.48 -28.58 6.05
N ASN A 450 10.63 -28.31 5.43
CA ASN A 450 10.72 -28.07 3.98
C ASN A 450 10.57 -29.37 3.17
N ASP A 451 11.03 -30.51 3.66
CA ASP A 451 11.03 -31.78 2.92
C ASP A 451 9.85 -32.70 3.24
N VAL A 452 8.97 -32.32 4.17
CA VAL A 452 7.74 -33.07 4.45
C VAL A 452 6.50 -32.51 3.74
N LYS A 453 5.43 -33.32 3.72
CA LYS A 453 4.10 -33.08 3.16
C LYS A 453 3.04 -33.67 4.09
N VAL A 454 1.92 -32.98 4.22
CA VAL A 454 0.78 -33.45 5.04
C VAL A 454 -0.11 -34.36 4.20
N GLN A 455 -0.58 -35.45 4.79
CA GLN A 455 -1.50 -36.41 4.20
C GLN A 455 -2.66 -36.70 5.17
N GLN A 456 -3.81 -37.09 4.62
CA GLN A 456 -5.01 -37.48 5.38
C GLN A 456 -5.15 -39.01 5.43
N LEU A 457 -5.39 -39.61 6.58
CA LEU A 457 -5.55 -41.05 6.71
C LEU A 457 -6.80 -41.53 5.98
N ASN A 458 -7.94 -40.86 6.15
CA ASN A 458 -9.19 -41.19 5.49
C ASN A 458 -9.90 -39.93 4.99
N ASN A 459 -10.33 -39.94 3.72
CA ASN A 459 -11.06 -38.82 3.12
C ASN A 459 -12.58 -38.92 3.30
N ASN A 460 -13.08 -40.07 3.76
CA ASN A 460 -14.51 -40.36 3.90
C ASN A 460 -15.04 -40.14 5.33
N VAL A 461 -14.38 -39.30 6.11
CA VAL A 461 -14.84 -38.88 7.44
C VAL A 461 -15.54 -37.52 7.36
N GLU A 462 -16.43 -37.21 8.32
CA GLU A 462 -17.26 -36.01 8.31
C GLU A 462 -16.44 -34.71 8.19
N ASP A 463 -15.34 -34.62 8.95
CA ASP A 463 -14.36 -33.55 8.83
C ASP A 463 -12.97 -34.14 8.55
N SER A 464 -12.59 -34.13 7.27
CA SER A 464 -11.29 -34.61 6.81
C SER A 464 -10.11 -33.72 7.24
N ASP A 465 -10.39 -32.48 7.67
CA ASP A 465 -9.37 -31.49 8.05
C ASP A 465 -8.94 -31.55 9.50
N ARG A 466 -9.62 -32.38 10.31
CA ARG A 466 -9.24 -32.74 11.67
C ARG A 466 -7.78 -33.15 11.76
N ILE A 467 -7.04 -32.58 12.71
CA ILE A 467 -5.60 -32.85 12.80
C ILE A 467 -5.32 -34.32 13.14
N GLY A 468 -6.19 -34.99 13.90
CA GLY A 468 -6.06 -36.42 14.20
C GLY A 468 -6.15 -37.32 12.97
N ASN A 469 -6.77 -36.84 11.89
CA ASN A 469 -6.83 -37.54 10.60
C ASN A 469 -5.58 -37.30 9.75
N LYS A 470 -4.59 -36.53 10.22
CA LYS A 470 -3.44 -36.12 9.42
C LYS A 470 -2.13 -36.72 9.92
N PHE A 471 -1.17 -36.83 9.01
CA PHE A 471 0.19 -37.31 9.27
C PHE A 471 1.17 -36.76 8.23
N LEU A 472 2.46 -37.02 8.41
CA LEU A 472 3.54 -36.54 7.55
C LEU A 472 4.14 -37.63 6.67
N PHE A 473 4.49 -37.22 5.45
CA PHE A 473 5.36 -37.93 4.51
C PHE A 473 6.54 -37.05 4.12
N THR A 474 7.66 -37.66 3.76
CA THR A 474 8.70 -36.98 2.98
C THR A 474 8.18 -36.72 1.56
N LYS A 475 8.71 -35.69 0.89
CA LYS A 475 8.35 -35.39 -0.52
C LYS A 475 8.58 -36.56 -1.45
N ASN A 476 9.56 -37.42 -1.16
CA ASN A 476 9.83 -38.60 -1.97
C ASN A 476 8.76 -39.69 -1.82
N GLU A 477 8.30 -39.93 -0.59
CA GLU A 477 7.18 -40.85 -0.31
C GLU A 477 5.90 -40.34 -0.98
N GLU A 478 5.61 -39.05 -0.84
CA GLU A 478 4.47 -38.39 -1.49
C GLU A 478 4.49 -38.57 -3.02
N ARG A 479 5.65 -38.35 -3.66
CA ARG A 479 5.82 -38.56 -5.11
C ARG A 479 5.57 -40.02 -5.52
N THR A 480 5.91 -40.96 -4.64
CA THR A 480 5.74 -42.39 -4.90
C THR A 480 4.27 -42.79 -4.81
N VAL A 481 3.57 -42.34 -3.75
CA VAL A 481 2.13 -42.59 -3.58
C VAL A 481 1.31 -41.94 -4.69
N ARG A 482 1.67 -40.75 -5.17
CA ARG A 482 1.01 -40.11 -6.32
C ARG A 482 1.06 -40.93 -7.60
N LYS A 483 2.11 -41.73 -7.81
CA LYS A 483 2.23 -42.59 -9.01
C LYS A 483 1.35 -43.84 -8.93
N ASN A 484 1.07 -44.32 -7.71
CA ASN A 484 0.21 -45.47 -7.50
C ASN A 484 -0.42 -45.39 -6.10
N SER A 485 -1.69 -45.01 -6.02
CA SER A 485 -2.39 -44.89 -4.74
C SER A 485 -2.58 -46.23 -4.02
N LYS A 486 -2.55 -47.36 -4.74
CA LYS A 486 -2.77 -48.70 -4.15
C LYS A 486 -1.64 -49.16 -3.24
N ILE A 487 -0.45 -48.54 -3.33
CA ILE A 487 0.70 -48.87 -2.47
C ILE A 487 0.79 -48.00 -1.22
N ARG A 488 -0.18 -47.10 -1.00
CA ARG A 488 -0.15 -46.10 0.09
C ARG A 488 0.11 -46.73 1.46
N ALA A 489 -0.69 -47.72 1.88
CA ALA A 489 -0.52 -48.39 3.16
C ALA A 489 0.87 -49.04 3.30
N GLY A 490 1.40 -49.63 2.22
CA GLY A 490 2.75 -50.20 2.19
C GLY A 490 3.86 -49.15 2.32
N ILE A 491 3.66 -47.94 1.76
CA ILE A 491 4.58 -46.81 1.95
C ILE A 491 4.50 -46.29 3.39
N VAL A 492 3.31 -46.17 3.98
CA VAL A 492 3.14 -45.78 5.39
C VAL A 492 3.87 -46.76 6.30
N ALA A 493 3.69 -48.08 6.13
CA ALA A 493 4.34 -49.11 6.95
C ALA A 493 5.88 -49.07 6.90
N ASN A 494 6.45 -48.57 5.79
CA ASN A 494 7.90 -48.47 5.57
C ASN A 494 8.38 -47.01 5.55
N SER A 495 7.61 -46.10 6.15
CA SER A 495 7.93 -44.68 6.19
C SER A 495 9.30 -44.43 6.83
N LYS A 496 10.00 -43.40 6.33
CA LYS A 496 11.22 -42.87 6.94
C LYS A 496 10.98 -42.34 8.35
N LEU A 497 9.81 -41.71 8.56
CA LEU A 497 9.34 -41.28 9.88
C LEU A 497 8.79 -42.49 10.63
N GLN A 498 9.35 -42.77 11.81
CA GLN A 498 9.04 -43.96 12.61
C GLN A 498 7.60 -43.92 13.12
N GLU A 499 7.14 -42.77 13.61
CA GLU A 499 5.77 -42.60 14.15
C GLU A 499 4.69 -42.66 13.06
N THR A 500 5.06 -42.55 11.78
CA THR A 500 4.12 -42.78 10.67
C THR A 500 3.83 -44.27 10.47
N ARG A 501 4.77 -45.18 10.79
CA ARG A 501 4.65 -46.61 10.45
C ARG A 501 3.44 -47.32 11.08
N PRO A 502 3.10 -47.10 12.36
CA PRO A 502 1.93 -47.72 12.99
C PRO A 502 0.60 -47.30 12.34
N LEU A 503 0.59 -46.22 11.55
CA LEU A 503 -0.63 -45.71 10.94
C LEU A 503 -1.06 -46.49 9.69
N ALA A 504 -0.27 -47.45 9.23
CA ALA A 504 -0.51 -48.19 7.99
C ALA A 504 -1.86 -48.90 7.98
N ASP A 505 -2.27 -49.48 9.11
CA ASP A 505 -3.53 -50.21 9.25
C ASP A 505 -4.75 -49.28 9.33
N LEU A 506 -4.52 -47.99 9.55
CA LEU A 506 -5.53 -46.94 9.66
C LEU A 506 -5.76 -46.19 8.33
N VAL A 507 -4.93 -46.46 7.32
CA VAL A 507 -5.04 -45.82 6.00
C VAL A 507 -6.36 -46.20 5.34
N ASP A 508 -7.13 -45.19 4.94
CA ASP A 508 -8.46 -45.27 4.33
C ASP A 508 -9.54 -45.96 5.20
N THR A 509 -9.24 -46.30 6.46
CA THR A 509 -10.12 -47.05 7.38
C THR A 509 -10.37 -46.36 8.71
N ILE A 510 -9.57 -45.36 9.10
CA ILE A 510 -9.71 -44.69 10.40
C ILE A 510 -11.13 -44.12 10.60
N SER A 511 -11.72 -44.37 11.78
CA SER A 511 -13.03 -43.86 12.19
C SER A 511 -12.94 -42.50 12.89
N SER A 512 -14.07 -41.78 12.99
CA SER A 512 -14.14 -40.53 13.76
C SER A 512 -13.74 -40.70 15.23
N GLU A 513 -14.12 -41.82 15.86
CA GLU A 513 -13.75 -42.15 17.24
C GLU A 513 -12.23 -42.32 17.39
N GLN A 514 -11.57 -43.00 16.46
CA GLN A 514 -10.11 -43.13 16.46
C GLN A 514 -9.40 -41.80 16.23
N ILE A 515 -10.02 -40.88 15.46
CA ILE A 515 -9.52 -39.51 15.30
C ILE A 515 -9.66 -38.74 16.62
N ASP A 516 -10.78 -38.90 17.34
CA ASP A 516 -11.00 -38.33 18.67
C ASP A 516 -9.93 -38.81 19.66
N ASP A 517 -9.68 -40.11 19.72
CA ASP A 517 -8.67 -40.72 20.61
C ASP A 517 -7.28 -40.13 20.37
N ARG A 518 -6.89 -39.97 19.11
CA ARG A 518 -5.60 -39.35 18.74
C ARG A 518 -5.52 -37.91 19.21
N GLN A 519 -6.55 -37.10 18.97
CA GLN A 519 -6.55 -35.70 19.41
C GLN A 519 -6.62 -35.57 20.94
N ASN A 520 -7.33 -36.47 21.61
CA ASN A 520 -7.39 -36.55 23.07
C ASN A 520 -6.01 -36.85 23.67
N ALA A 521 -5.24 -37.77 23.07
CA ALA A 521 -3.87 -38.06 23.47
C ALA A 521 -2.95 -36.84 23.33
N TRP A 522 -3.15 -36.03 22.28
CA TRP A 522 -2.37 -34.82 22.05
C TRP A 522 -2.77 -33.63 22.93
N ALA A 523 -3.99 -33.60 23.47
CA ALA A 523 -4.54 -32.46 24.20
C ALA A 523 -3.70 -32.09 25.44
N GLN A 524 -3.14 -33.08 26.16
CA GLN A 524 -2.28 -32.82 27.32
C GLN A 524 -0.83 -32.50 26.91
N VAL A 525 -0.34 -33.13 25.84
CA VAL A 525 1.01 -32.88 25.29
C VAL A 525 1.10 -31.44 24.78
N ALA A 526 0.07 -30.98 24.05
CA ALA A 526 0.01 -29.64 23.48
C ALA A 526 0.15 -28.54 24.53
N VAL A 527 -0.47 -28.69 25.69
CA VAL A 527 -0.38 -27.72 26.80
C VAL A 527 1.06 -27.57 27.31
N ASN A 528 1.82 -28.67 27.32
CA ASN A 528 3.21 -28.67 27.76
C ASN A 528 4.14 -28.11 26.68
N VAL A 529 3.95 -28.50 25.42
CA VAL A 529 4.75 -28.01 24.28
C VAL A 529 4.58 -26.50 24.14
N TRP A 530 3.35 -26.02 24.03
CA TRP A 530 3.08 -24.59 23.89
C TRP A 530 2.61 -24.00 25.22
N SER A 531 3.49 -23.98 26.22
CA SER A 531 3.13 -23.58 27.58
C SER A 531 2.79 -22.09 27.74
N LYS A 532 1.69 -21.81 28.46
CA LYS A 532 1.34 -20.45 28.88
C LYS A 532 2.22 -19.97 30.04
N ASN A 533 2.58 -20.83 30.99
CA ASN A 533 3.20 -20.39 32.25
C ASN A 533 4.72 -20.62 32.34
N GLN A 534 5.37 -21.21 31.32
CA GLN A 534 6.83 -21.25 31.28
C GLN A 534 7.40 -19.91 30.79
N SER A 535 8.31 -19.37 31.60
CA SER A 535 9.13 -18.18 31.34
C SER A 535 10.15 -18.44 30.26
#